data_AF-A0A9X2KFA9-F1
#
_entry.id   AF-A0A9X2KFA9-F1
#
_cell.length_a   1.000
_cell.length_b   1.000
_cell.length_c   1.000
_cell.angle_alpha   90.00
_cell.angle_beta   90.00
_cell.angle_gamma   90.00
#
_symmetry.space_group_name_H-M   'P 1'
#
loop_
_entity.id
_entity.type
_entity.pdbx_description
1 polymer ?
#
loop_
_entity_poly.entity_id
_entity_poly.type
_entity_poly.pdbx_seq_one_letter_code
_entity_poly.pdbx_strand_id
1 'polypeptide(L)'
;MPAPRSKPLLAWEPAPYLVLIALLMFTGLVRPSSSPWLFWPYSAALAATLVWLVVPLVRDRRGVANPDRWGDLSSLDGLELLDAPRREREVRTVVPVADVRRHQAAIDLARIHGGAEQHAVLVPRASRWLSRRYRVGVQLVGGDRPRHAGFLPDAAGEPWRDRLDALRTEGVFVRVPALITGESRPFGVDLDTSGLERVLAER
;
A
#
# COMPACT_ATOMS: atom_id res chain seq x y z
N MET A 1 -2.06 14.70 -14.58
CA MET A 1 -3.29 13.87 -14.60
C MET A 1 -3.68 13.58 -13.16
N PRO A 2 -4.98 13.52 -12.82
CA PRO A 2 -5.39 13.21 -11.45
C PRO A 2 -4.95 11.79 -11.06
N ALA A 3 -4.54 11.59 -9.80
CA ALA A 3 -4.12 10.29 -9.32
C ALA A 3 -5.29 9.30 -9.36
N PRO A 4 -5.06 8.04 -9.80
CA PRO A 4 -6.11 7.04 -9.83
C PRO A 4 -6.62 6.78 -8.41
N ARG A 5 -7.95 6.79 -8.25
CA ARG A 5 -8.59 6.50 -6.95
C ARG A 5 -8.82 5.02 -6.69
N SER A 6 -8.76 4.19 -7.74
CA SER A 6 -8.98 2.76 -7.60
C SER A 6 -8.15 1.91 -8.55
N LYS A 7 -7.91 0.67 -8.12
CA LYS A 7 -7.30 -0.39 -8.93
C LYS A 7 -8.19 -0.73 -10.12
N PRO A 8 -7.61 -0.88 -11.33
CA PRO A 8 -8.33 -1.48 -12.44
C PRO A 8 -8.72 -2.92 -12.09
N LEU A 9 -9.81 -3.43 -12.68
CA LEU A 9 -10.34 -4.76 -12.34
C LEU A 9 -9.31 -5.87 -12.51
N LEU A 10 -8.46 -5.79 -13.54
CA LEU A 10 -7.38 -6.76 -13.78
C LEU A 10 -6.23 -6.70 -12.76
N ALA A 11 -6.13 -5.61 -11.98
CA ALA A 11 -5.18 -5.50 -10.88
C ALA A 11 -5.84 -5.71 -9.50
N TRP A 12 -7.16 -5.94 -9.47
CA TRP A 12 -7.88 -6.22 -8.24
C TRP A 12 -7.64 -7.67 -7.83
N GLU A 13 -7.08 -7.87 -6.65
CA GLU A 13 -6.61 -9.17 -6.16
C GLU A 13 -7.66 -10.28 -6.21
N PRO A 14 -8.96 -10.04 -5.91
CA PRO A 14 -10.01 -11.04 -6.00
C PRO A 14 -10.38 -11.45 -7.42
N ALA A 15 -10.14 -10.60 -8.42
CA ALA A 15 -10.61 -10.83 -9.79
C ALA A 15 -10.17 -12.18 -10.37
N PRO A 16 -8.89 -12.60 -10.31
CA PRO A 16 -8.49 -13.91 -10.81
C PRO A 16 -9.13 -15.07 -10.03
N TYR A 17 -9.42 -14.91 -8.73
CA TYR A 17 -10.14 -15.93 -7.95
C TYR A 17 -11.60 -16.05 -8.39
N LEU A 18 -12.27 -14.92 -8.64
CA LEU A 18 -13.65 -14.91 -9.14
C LEU A 18 -13.75 -15.56 -10.52
N VAL A 19 -12.81 -15.26 -11.42
CA VAL A 19 -12.73 -15.90 -12.74
C VAL A 19 -12.47 -17.40 -12.60
N LEU A 20 -11.55 -17.80 -11.72
CA LEU A 20 -11.28 -19.22 -11.48
C LEU A 20 -12.52 -19.94 -10.94
N ILE A 21 -13.21 -19.38 -9.96
CA ILE A 21 -14.45 -19.96 -9.42
C ILE A 21 -15.49 -20.10 -10.53
N ALA A 22 -15.69 -19.07 -11.34
CA ALA A 22 -16.63 -19.12 -12.46
C ALA A 22 -16.25 -20.24 -13.45
N LEU A 23 -14.98 -20.33 -13.86
CA LEU A 23 -14.49 -21.40 -14.73
C LEU A 23 -14.70 -22.79 -14.09
N LEU A 24 -14.40 -22.94 -12.82
CA LEU A 24 -14.61 -24.19 -12.09
C LEU A 24 -16.10 -24.59 -12.02
N MET A 25 -17.03 -23.65 -11.99
CA MET A 25 -18.46 -23.99 -12.11
C MET A 25 -18.81 -24.54 -13.51
N PHE A 26 -18.10 -24.14 -14.55
CA PHE A 26 -18.29 -24.63 -15.92
C PHE A 26 -17.67 -26.01 -16.18
N THR A 27 -16.83 -26.56 -15.29
CA THR A 27 -16.26 -27.92 -15.47
C THR A 27 -17.33 -29.00 -15.54
N GLY A 28 -18.51 -28.77 -14.94
CA GLY A 28 -19.63 -29.70 -15.04
C GLY A 28 -20.20 -29.83 -16.46
N LEU A 29 -20.08 -28.77 -17.27
CA LEU A 29 -20.60 -28.70 -18.64
C LEU A 29 -19.53 -29.03 -19.68
N VAL A 30 -18.29 -28.58 -19.46
CA VAL A 30 -17.18 -28.78 -20.39
C VAL A 30 -16.43 -30.06 -20.02
N ARG A 31 -16.70 -31.13 -20.78
CA ARG A 31 -16.03 -32.43 -20.63
C ARG A 31 -14.94 -32.59 -21.68
N PRO A 32 -13.95 -33.48 -21.47
CA PRO A 32 -12.98 -33.83 -22.51
C PRO A 32 -13.62 -34.40 -23.79
N SER A 33 -14.83 -34.97 -23.67
CA SER A 33 -15.63 -35.46 -24.79
C SER A 33 -16.51 -34.39 -25.46
N SER A 34 -16.48 -33.14 -24.99
CA SER A 34 -17.21 -32.02 -25.60
C SER A 34 -16.59 -31.62 -26.95
N SER A 35 -17.32 -30.81 -27.73
CA SER A 35 -16.79 -30.23 -28.97
C SER A 35 -15.42 -29.58 -28.73
N PRO A 36 -14.41 -29.82 -29.59
CA PRO A 36 -13.09 -29.21 -29.46
C PRO A 36 -13.12 -27.68 -29.37
N TRP A 37 -14.09 -27.04 -30.04
CA TRP A 37 -14.32 -25.59 -30.01
C TRP A 37 -14.80 -25.06 -28.65
N LEU A 38 -15.32 -25.93 -27.78
CA LEU A 38 -15.68 -25.58 -26.41
C LEU A 38 -14.57 -25.93 -25.44
N PHE A 39 -13.97 -27.12 -25.60
CA PHE A 39 -12.95 -27.64 -24.71
C PHE A 39 -11.65 -26.81 -24.74
N TRP A 40 -11.10 -26.55 -25.93
CA TRP A 40 -9.80 -25.87 -26.05
C TRP A 40 -9.82 -24.43 -25.52
N PRO A 41 -10.80 -23.56 -25.87
CA PRO A 41 -10.85 -22.21 -25.30
C PRO A 41 -11.05 -22.22 -23.79
N TYR A 42 -11.85 -23.15 -23.26
CA TYR A 42 -12.04 -23.31 -21.82
C TYR A 42 -10.73 -23.68 -21.10
N SER A 43 -10.01 -24.69 -21.61
CA SER A 43 -8.71 -25.09 -21.06
C SER A 43 -7.68 -23.97 -21.15
N ALA A 44 -7.65 -23.22 -22.26
CA ALA A 44 -6.78 -22.05 -22.42
C ALA A 44 -7.11 -20.95 -21.40
N ALA A 45 -8.39 -20.63 -21.18
CA ALA A 45 -8.83 -19.65 -20.19
C ALA A 45 -8.48 -20.07 -18.76
N LEU A 46 -8.63 -21.36 -18.44
CA LEU A 46 -8.22 -21.91 -17.15
C LEU A 46 -6.71 -21.77 -16.94
N ALA A 47 -5.91 -22.18 -17.92
CA ALA A 47 -4.45 -22.03 -17.86
C ALA A 47 -4.02 -20.57 -17.71
N ALA A 48 -4.63 -19.65 -18.49
CA ALA A 48 -4.35 -18.22 -18.39
C ALA A 48 -4.69 -17.65 -17.00
N THR A 49 -5.81 -18.08 -16.41
CA THR A 49 -6.21 -17.65 -15.07
C THR A 49 -5.24 -18.16 -14.00
N LEU A 50 -4.76 -19.39 -14.12
CA LEU A 50 -3.73 -19.94 -13.23
C LEU A 50 -2.41 -19.17 -13.34
N VAL A 51 -1.97 -18.84 -14.55
CA VAL A 51 -0.79 -17.99 -14.76
C VAL A 51 -0.99 -16.62 -14.11
N TRP A 52 -2.16 -16.01 -14.28
CA TRP A 52 -2.51 -14.72 -13.68
C TRP A 52 -2.48 -14.75 -12.14
N LEU A 53 -2.83 -15.88 -11.50
CA LEU A 53 -2.70 -16.06 -10.05
C LEU A 53 -1.24 -16.25 -9.60
N VAL A 54 -0.48 -17.07 -10.33
CA VAL A 54 0.85 -17.50 -9.90
C VAL A 54 1.91 -16.41 -10.12
N VAL A 55 1.84 -15.67 -11.24
CA VAL A 55 2.86 -14.68 -11.60
C VAL A 55 3.04 -13.59 -10.52
N PRO A 56 1.98 -12.93 -10.01
CA PRO A 56 2.12 -11.94 -8.94
C PRO A 56 2.69 -12.54 -7.66
N LEU A 57 2.26 -13.75 -7.28
CA LEU A 57 2.74 -14.42 -6.07
C LEU A 57 4.25 -14.71 -6.14
N VAL A 58 4.73 -15.14 -7.31
CA VAL A 58 6.16 -15.38 -7.53
C VAL A 58 6.96 -14.07 -7.54
N ARG A 59 6.41 -12.99 -8.12
CA ARG A 59 7.06 -11.68 -8.13
C ARG A 59 7.17 -11.09 -6.72
N ASP A 60 6.10 -11.15 -5.92
CA ASP A 60 6.08 -10.69 -4.53
C ASP A 60 7.12 -11.45 -3.70
N ARG A 61 7.19 -12.79 -3.83
CA ARG A 61 8.17 -13.62 -3.10
C ARG A 61 9.62 -13.30 -3.44
N ARG A 62 9.89 -12.88 -4.67
CA ARG A 62 11.24 -12.52 -5.12
C ARG A 62 11.64 -11.10 -4.72
N GLY A 63 10.77 -10.34 -4.04
CA GLY A 63 11.08 -8.98 -3.58
C GLY A 63 11.37 -8.00 -4.72
N VAL A 64 10.84 -8.26 -5.92
CA VAL A 64 11.21 -7.54 -7.15
C VAL A 64 10.67 -6.09 -7.15
N ALA A 65 9.64 -5.80 -6.37
CA ALA A 65 9.01 -4.49 -6.31
C ALA A 65 9.07 -3.91 -4.89
N ASN A 66 9.51 -2.65 -4.78
CA ASN A 66 9.50 -1.85 -3.56
C ASN A 66 9.04 -0.42 -3.91
N PRO A 67 7.85 0.04 -3.47
CA PRO A 67 6.85 -0.66 -2.68
C PRO A 67 6.21 -1.84 -3.43
N ASP A 68 5.67 -2.80 -2.68
CA ASP A 68 4.91 -3.92 -3.24
C ASP A 68 3.54 -3.49 -3.81
N ARG A 69 2.74 -4.47 -4.27
CA ARG A 69 1.40 -4.22 -4.86
C ARG A 69 0.36 -3.67 -3.87
N TRP A 70 0.62 -3.76 -2.58
CA TRP A 70 -0.24 -3.22 -1.51
C TRP A 70 0.26 -1.87 -1.00
N GLY A 71 1.44 -1.44 -1.42
CA GLY A 71 2.09 -0.21 -0.95
C GLY A 71 2.91 -0.42 0.31
N ASP A 72 3.35 -1.66 0.56
CA ASP A 72 4.27 -1.97 1.65
C ASP A 72 5.72 -1.84 1.19
N LEU A 73 6.51 -1.13 2.00
CA LEU A 73 7.93 -0.93 1.78
C LEU A 73 8.70 -2.08 2.43
N SER A 74 9.57 -2.74 1.67
CA SER A 74 10.45 -3.80 2.18
C SER A 74 11.79 -3.25 2.68
N SER A 75 12.29 -2.19 2.04
CA SER A 75 13.49 -1.43 2.41
C SER A 75 13.33 0.05 2.04
N LEU A 76 14.22 0.91 2.55
CA LEU A 76 14.40 2.29 2.08
C LEU A 76 15.56 2.41 1.06
N ASP A 77 16.33 1.34 0.86
CA ASP A 77 17.50 1.35 -0.03
C ASP A 77 17.10 1.68 -1.46
N GLY A 78 17.79 2.63 -2.07
CA GLY A 78 17.55 3.06 -3.44
C GLY A 78 16.29 3.92 -3.63
N LEU A 79 15.60 4.32 -2.55
CA LEU A 79 14.49 5.28 -2.61
C LEU A 79 14.99 6.69 -2.30
N GLU A 80 14.57 7.67 -3.11
CA GLU A 80 14.79 9.08 -2.78
C GLU A 80 13.74 9.52 -1.76
N LEU A 81 14.20 10.04 -0.62
CA LEU A 81 13.34 10.49 0.47
C LEU A 81 13.41 12.02 0.58
N LEU A 82 12.25 12.67 0.49
CA LEU A 82 12.10 14.09 0.77
C LEU A 82 11.62 14.29 2.21
N ASP A 83 12.43 14.98 3.00
CA ASP A 83 12.17 15.22 4.41
C ASP A 83 11.28 16.44 4.63
N ALA A 84 10.06 16.22 5.11
CA ALA A 84 9.20 17.27 5.60
C ALA A 84 9.61 17.65 7.03
N PRO A 85 10.15 18.85 7.27
CA PRO A 85 10.64 19.22 8.59
C PRO A 85 9.48 19.40 9.58
N ARG A 86 9.76 19.07 10.85
CA ARG A 86 8.88 19.39 11.99
C ARG A 86 8.77 20.91 12.13
N ARG A 87 7.57 21.46 12.28
CA ARG A 87 7.40 22.88 12.66
C ARG A 87 7.39 23.05 14.17
N GLU A 88 7.93 24.17 14.65
CA GLU A 88 7.82 24.54 16.07
C GLU A 88 6.37 24.86 16.46
N ARG A 89 6.10 24.74 17.76
CA ARG A 89 4.80 24.43 18.41
C ARG A 89 3.57 25.24 17.98
N GLU A 90 3.71 26.44 17.45
CA GLU A 90 2.59 27.36 17.26
C GLU A 90 1.69 27.02 16.05
N VAL A 91 2.17 26.23 15.07
CA VAL A 91 1.38 25.84 13.89
C VAL A 91 1.63 24.38 13.50
N ARG A 92 1.46 23.46 14.46
CA ARG A 92 1.56 22.02 14.18
C ARG A 92 0.22 21.47 13.70
N THR A 93 0.18 21.00 12.46
CA THR A 93 -0.91 20.17 11.93
C THR A 93 -0.59 18.70 12.20
N VAL A 94 -1.17 18.18 13.27
CA VAL A 94 -1.04 16.78 13.66
C VAL A 94 -2.23 15.99 13.12
N VAL A 95 -1.96 14.91 12.39
CA VAL A 95 -2.97 14.05 11.78
C VAL A 95 -2.86 12.64 12.35
N PRO A 96 -3.91 12.10 13.00
CA PRO A 96 -3.91 10.72 13.47
C PRO A 96 -3.99 9.75 12.29
N VAL A 97 -3.20 8.68 12.35
CA VAL A 97 -3.22 7.60 11.36
C VAL A 97 -4.49 6.76 11.52
N ALA A 98 -5.15 6.46 10.41
CA ALA A 98 -6.31 5.58 10.39
C ALA A 98 -5.90 4.10 10.39
N ASP A 99 -6.75 3.25 10.97
CA ASP A 99 -6.62 1.78 10.93
C ASP A 99 -5.41 1.22 11.71
N VAL A 100 -4.87 1.99 12.66
CA VAL A 100 -3.76 1.57 13.54
C VAL A 100 -4.08 0.30 14.34
N ARG A 101 -5.37 0.05 14.64
CA ARG A 101 -5.81 -1.14 15.39
C ARG A 101 -5.49 -2.46 14.68
N ARG A 102 -5.43 -2.48 13.34
CA ARG A 102 -5.07 -3.68 12.57
C ARG A 102 -3.57 -3.94 12.53
N HIS A 103 -2.76 -2.94 12.86
CA HIS A 103 -1.31 -2.96 12.71
C HIS A 103 -0.56 -2.85 14.04
N GLN A 104 -1.22 -3.18 15.16
CA GLN A 104 -0.66 -3.04 16.50
C GLN A 104 0.67 -3.76 16.69
N ALA A 105 0.82 -4.98 16.14
CA ALA A 105 2.07 -5.72 16.22
C ALA A 105 3.21 -5.04 15.44
N ALA A 106 2.90 -4.44 14.28
CA ALA A 106 3.88 -3.72 13.48
C ALA A 106 4.31 -2.41 14.16
N ILE A 107 3.35 -1.68 14.74
CA ILE A 107 3.58 -0.44 15.49
C ILE A 107 4.41 -0.71 16.75
N ASP A 108 4.10 -1.78 17.48
CA ASP A 108 4.85 -2.19 18.67
C ASP A 108 6.32 -2.51 18.33
N LEU A 109 6.54 -3.28 17.26
CA LEU A 109 7.90 -3.57 16.79
C LEU A 109 8.62 -2.29 16.34
N ALA A 110 7.95 -1.37 15.64
CA ALA A 110 8.54 -0.08 15.28
C ALA A 110 8.93 0.71 16.54
N ARG A 111 8.07 0.74 17.55
CA ARG A 111 8.35 1.41 18.83
C ARG A 111 9.55 0.81 19.55
N ILE A 112 9.66 -0.51 19.60
CA ILE A 112 10.75 -1.22 20.28
C ILE A 112 12.10 -0.87 19.64
N HIS A 113 12.17 -0.76 18.31
CA HIS A 113 13.44 -0.53 17.59
C HIS A 113 13.74 0.95 17.36
N GLY A 114 12.71 1.78 17.19
CA GLY A 114 12.82 3.19 16.81
C GLY A 114 12.42 4.20 17.87
N GLY A 115 11.87 3.75 19.00
CA GLY A 115 11.30 4.63 20.02
C GLY A 115 9.91 5.16 19.67
N ALA A 116 9.38 6.03 20.54
CA ALA A 116 8.07 6.64 20.36
C ALA A 116 8.08 7.79 19.34
N GLU A 117 9.15 8.60 19.32
CA GLU A 117 9.37 9.63 18.30
C GLU A 117 10.22 9.04 17.17
N GLN A 118 9.67 8.98 15.97
CA GLN A 118 10.35 8.48 14.79
C GLN A 118 9.83 9.19 13.55
N HIS A 119 10.19 8.70 12.36
CA HIS A 119 9.64 9.21 11.11
C HIS A 119 8.70 8.16 10.50
N ALA A 120 7.85 8.63 9.59
CA ALA A 120 7.04 7.79 8.73
C ALA A 120 7.21 8.21 7.27
N VAL A 121 7.22 7.24 6.37
CA VAL A 121 7.18 7.48 4.93
C VAL A 121 5.75 7.34 4.44
N LEU A 122 5.31 8.33 3.65
CA LEU A 122 4.00 8.34 3.00
C LEU A 122 4.10 7.61 1.65
N VAL A 123 3.31 6.55 1.49
CA VAL A 123 3.33 5.69 0.30
C VAL A 123 2.01 5.81 -0.46
N PRO A 124 1.97 6.55 -1.59
CA PRO A 124 0.79 6.66 -2.43
C PRO A 124 0.41 5.32 -3.06
N ARG A 125 -0.84 5.18 -3.50
CA ARG A 125 -1.40 3.94 -4.08
C ARG A 125 -1.28 2.70 -3.18
N ALA A 126 -1.21 2.90 -1.86
CA ALA A 126 -1.38 1.81 -0.92
C ALA A 126 -2.84 1.37 -0.85
N SER A 127 -3.10 0.13 -0.44
CA SER A 127 -4.46 -0.40 -0.37
C SER A 127 -4.56 -1.56 0.61
N ARG A 128 -5.75 -1.79 1.16
CA ARG A 128 -6.03 -3.01 1.93
C ARG A 128 -6.17 -4.21 0.99
N TRP A 129 -5.92 -5.39 1.54
CA TRP A 129 -6.35 -6.64 0.91
C TRP A 129 -7.85 -6.59 0.58
N LEU A 130 -8.20 -7.05 -0.64
CA LEU A 130 -9.54 -7.01 -1.25
C LEU A 130 -10.10 -5.61 -1.59
N SER A 131 -9.43 -4.52 -1.22
CA SER A 131 -9.93 -3.19 -1.53
C SER A 131 -9.44 -2.72 -2.91
N ARG A 132 -10.39 -2.28 -3.75
CA ARG A 132 -10.03 -1.56 -4.98
C ARG A 132 -9.54 -0.14 -4.70
N ARG A 133 -9.82 0.43 -3.54
CA ARG A 133 -9.57 1.86 -3.28
C ARG A 133 -8.09 2.09 -2.95
N TYR A 134 -7.49 3.03 -3.67
CA TYR A 134 -6.15 3.52 -3.34
C TYR A 134 -6.20 4.54 -2.20
N ARG A 135 -5.16 4.52 -1.39
CA ARG A 135 -4.93 5.37 -0.22
C ARG A 135 -3.45 5.75 -0.14
N VAL A 136 -3.13 6.59 0.82
CA VAL A 136 -1.75 6.86 1.21
C VAL A 136 -1.43 6.00 2.43
N GLY A 137 -0.55 5.03 2.27
CA GLY A 137 -0.05 4.18 3.34
C GLY A 137 0.97 4.95 4.19
N VAL A 138 1.07 4.58 5.45
CA VAL A 138 1.98 5.19 6.42
C VAL A 138 2.93 4.09 6.91
N GLN A 139 4.21 4.21 6.59
CA GLN A 139 5.25 3.26 6.95
C GLN A 139 6.18 3.88 7.99
N LEU A 140 6.20 3.37 9.22
CA LEU A 140 7.13 3.82 10.26
C LEU A 140 8.53 3.34 9.92
N VAL A 141 9.54 4.20 10.08
CA VAL A 141 10.93 3.92 9.68
C VAL A 141 11.92 3.88 10.85
N GLY A 142 11.45 3.82 12.09
CA GLY A 142 12.31 3.59 13.25
C GLY A 142 12.58 2.09 13.43
N GLY A 143 13.72 1.64 12.92
CA GLY A 143 14.20 0.27 13.12
C GLY A 143 14.98 -0.28 11.92
N ASP A 144 15.01 -1.61 11.85
CA ASP A 144 15.69 -2.41 10.83
C ASP A 144 15.04 -2.34 9.45
N ARG A 145 13.71 -2.19 9.40
CA ARG A 145 12.93 -2.10 8.16
C ARG A 145 11.67 -1.26 8.35
N PRO A 146 11.11 -0.69 7.27
CA PRO A 146 9.83 -0.01 7.32
C PRO A 146 8.70 -0.92 7.81
N ARG A 147 7.76 -0.37 8.58
CA ARG A 147 6.63 -1.11 9.16
C ARG A 147 5.32 -0.37 8.94
N HIS A 148 4.35 -1.07 8.35
CA HIS A 148 3.06 -0.47 8.02
C HIS A 148 2.27 -0.15 9.30
N ALA A 149 1.94 1.12 9.49
CA ALA A 149 1.15 1.59 10.64
C ALA A 149 -0.33 1.81 10.30
N GLY A 150 -0.67 1.92 9.02
CA GLY A 150 -2.02 2.16 8.55
C GLY A 150 -2.05 3.15 7.39
N PHE A 151 -3.10 3.97 7.35
CA PHE A 151 -3.35 4.89 6.24
C PHE A 151 -3.56 6.32 6.73
N LEU A 152 -3.16 7.28 5.91
CA LEU A 152 -3.57 8.66 6.09
C LEU A 152 -5.10 8.74 5.92
N PRO A 153 -5.84 9.42 6.80
CA PRO A 153 -7.28 9.63 6.63
C PRO A 153 -7.60 10.31 5.30
N ASP A 154 -8.70 9.92 4.65
CA ASP A 154 -9.03 10.39 3.31
C ASP A 154 -9.08 11.92 3.22
N ALA A 155 -9.71 12.58 4.19
CA ALA A 155 -9.82 14.04 4.24
C ALA A 155 -8.46 14.73 4.39
N ALA A 156 -7.54 14.14 5.16
CA ALA A 156 -6.20 14.68 5.36
C ALA A 156 -5.28 14.41 4.16
N GLY A 157 -5.51 13.31 3.42
CA GLY A 157 -4.72 12.93 2.26
C GLY A 157 -5.20 13.54 0.93
N GLU A 158 -6.45 13.95 0.82
CA GLU A 158 -7.03 14.50 -0.41
C GLU A 158 -6.21 15.66 -1.01
N PRO A 159 -5.75 16.67 -0.25
CA PRO A 159 -5.02 17.81 -0.80
C PRO A 159 -3.63 17.48 -1.37
N TRP A 160 -3.09 16.31 -1.00
CA TRP A 160 -1.72 15.90 -1.29
C TRP A 160 -1.65 14.75 -2.28
N ARG A 161 -2.76 14.05 -2.51
CA ARG A 161 -2.77 12.76 -3.21
C ARG A 161 -2.11 12.85 -4.58
N ASP A 162 -2.48 13.85 -5.38
CA ASP A 162 -1.97 13.99 -6.76
C ASP A 162 -0.47 14.32 -6.77
N ARG A 163 -0.02 15.18 -5.85
CA ARG A 163 1.40 15.58 -5.72
C ARG A 163 2.27 14.42 -5.23
N LEU A 164 1.81 13.69 -4.22
CA LEU A 164 2.53 12.51 -3.73
C LEU A 164 2.56 11.41 -4.80
N ASP A 165 1.46 11.21 -5.55
CA ASP A 165 1.43 10.23 -6.64
C ASP A 165 2.41 10.56 -7.77
N ALA A 166 2.55 11.85 -8.11
CA ALA A 166 3.55 12.31 -9.07
C ALA A 166 4.98 11.99 -8.59
N LEU A 167 5.31 12.33 -7.34
CA LEU A 167 6.62 11.98 -6.75
C LEU A 167 6.87 10.46 -6.76
N ARG A 168 5.86 9.65 -6.43
CA ARG A 168 5.97 8.19 -6.50
C ARG A 168 6.35 7.72 -7.91
N THR A 169 5.82 8.35 -8.97
CA THR A 169 6.18 7.96 -10.36
C THR A 169 7.63 8.26 -10.71
N GLU A 170 8.26 9.18 -9.98
CA GLU A 170 9.69 9.51 -10.06
C GLU A 170 10.56 8.65 -9.12
N GLY A 171 9.95 7.78 -8.29
CA GLY A 171 10.67 7.00 -7.27
C GLY A 171 10.97 7.77 -5.99
N VAL A 172 10.34 8.94 -5.82
CA VAL A 172 10.53 9.84 -4.68
C VAL A 172 9.39 9.68 -3.69
N PHE A 173 9.71 9.60 -2.39
CA PHE A 173 8.72 9.46 -1.31
C PHE A 173 8.94 10.52 -0.24
N VAL A 174 7.86 10.92 0.43
CA VAL A 174 7.93 11.95 1.47
C VAL A 174 8.01 11.30 2.85
N ARG A 175 9.02 11.71 3.63
CA ARG A 175 9.21 11.32 5.02
C ARG A 175 8.73 12.45 5.94
N VAL A 176 7.86 12.12 6.89
CA VAL A 176 7.26 13.05 7.85
C VAL A 176 7.56 12.62 9.28
N PRO A 177 7.66 13.53 10.26
CA PRO A 177 7.78 13.15 11.66
C PRO A 177 6.52 12.41 12.13
N ALA A 178 6.72 11.39 12.95
CA ALA A 178 5.66 10.54 13.49
C ALA A 178 5.86 10.29 14.99
N LEU A 179 4.76 10.30 15.74
CA LEU A 179 4.74 10.00 17.17
C LEU A 179 3.85 8.78 17.40
N ILE A 180 4.41 7.71 17.97
CA ILE A 180 3.60 6.61 18.52
C ILE A 180 3.08 7.04 19.89
N THR A 181 1.75 7.07 20.04
CA THR A 181 1.07 7.40 21.30
C THR A 181 0.64 6.14 22.06
N GLY A 182 0.48 6.28 23.38
CA GLY A 182 0.15 5.19 24.31
C GLY A 182 1.41 4.52 24.88
N GLU A 183 1.42 4.21 26.17
CA GLU A 183 2.56 3.56 26.84
C GLU A 183 2.55 2.03 26.64
N SER A 184 1.37 1.45 26.51
CA SER A 184 1.12 0.05 26.18
C SER A 184 0.06 -0.06 25.09
N ARG A 185 -0.10 -1.25 24.51
CA ARG A 185 -1.19 -1.51 23.55
C ARG A 185 -2.56 -1.15 24.17
N PRO A 186 -3.50 -0.57 23.40
CA PRO A 186 -3.36 -0.21 22.00
C PRO A 186 -2.59 1.10 21.76
N PHE A 187 -1.66 1.08 20.80
CA PHE A 187 -0.92 2.24 20.34
C PHE A 187 -1.69 3.06 19.31
N GLY A 188 -1.52 4.38 19.38
CA GLY A 188 -1.88 5.33 18.32
C GLY A 188 -0.64 5.77 17.53
N VAL A 189 -0.86 6.41 16.39
CA VAL A 189 0.22 7.01 15.59
C VAL A 189 -0.27 8.35 15.07
N ASP A 190 0.48 9.40 15.35
CA ASP A 190 0.21 10.77 14.94
C ASP A 190 1.30 11.26 14.01
N LEU A 191 0.93 11.90 12.90
CA LEU A 191 1.85 12.43 11.90
C LEU A 191 1.90 13.95 11.99
N ASP A 192 3.09 14.54 11.91
CA ASP A 192 3.25 15.98 11.70
C ASP A 192 3.29 16.27 10.20
N THR A 193 2.18 16.77 9.65
CA THR A 193 2.08 17.10 8.22
C THR A 193 2.41 18.57 7.93
N SER A 194 2.86 19.33 8.92
CA SER A 194 3.05 20.80 8.79
C SER A 194 4.12 21.18 7.76
N GLY A 195 5.13 20.32 7.59
CA GLY A 195 6.20 20.51 6.61
C GLY A 195 5.83 20.09 5.19
N LEU A 196 4.68 19.42 4.99
CA LEU A 196 4.36 18.76 3.73
C LEU A 196 4.10 19.75 2.59
N GLU A 197 3.36 20.83 2.84
CA GLU A 197 3.07 21.86 1.81
C GLU A 197 4.37 22.45 1.25
N ARG A 198 5.32 22.76 2.14
CA ARG A 198 6.59 23.38 1.74
C ARG A 198 7.41 22.44 0.86
N VAL A 199 7.58 21.19 1.29
CA VAL A 199 8.36 20.20 0.52
C VAL A 199 7.72 19.91 -0.83
N LEU A 200 6.40 19.87 -0.89
CA LEU A 200 5.66 19.63 -2.14
C LEU A 200 5.53 20.86 -3.04
N ALA A 201 5.92 22.06 -2.57
CA ALA A 201 5.93 23.29 -3.37
C ALA A 201 7.32 23.61 -3.94
N GLU A 202 8.38 23.09 -3.32
CA GLU A 202 9.78 23.28 -3.76
C GLU A 202 10.19 22.29 -4.87
N ARG A 203 9.29 21.40 -5.31
CA ARG A 203 9.47 20.37 -6.34
C ARG A 203 8.39 20.49 -7.41
#